data_AF-A0A1V2PVH3-F1
#
_entry.id   AF-A0A1V2PVH3-F1
#
_cell.length_a   1.000
_cell.length_b   1.000
_cell.length_c   1.000
_cell.angle_alpha   90.00
_cell.angle_beta   90.00
_cell.angle_gamma   90.00
#
_symmetry.space_group_name_H-M   'P 1'
#
loop_
_entity.id
_entity.type
_entity.pdbx_description
1 polymer ?
#
loop_
_entity_poly.entity_id
_entity_poly.type
_entity_poly.pdbx_seq_one_letter_code
_entity_poly.pdbx_strand_id
1 'polypeptide(L)'
;MTVVTGTESPGESPVQRDPLRGDPRHCGWCGRRLPEEDRVGRPRRYCAQPCRQRAYERRSALQRSGLPDDAVVLSTAELADLQDRLFQLRCAAEDVVTAAQDGADAAELGRLAAQILRSADALERLR
;
A
#
# COMPACT_ATOMS: atom_id res chain seq x y z
N MET A 1 -11.13 -18.30 20.27
CA MET A 1 -10.19 -17.30 20.82
C MET A 1 -8.83 -17.95 20.80
N THR A 2 -8.05 -17.74 19.75
CA THR A 2 -6.79 -18.45 19.51
C THR A 2 -5.66 -17.42 19.53
N VAL A 3 -4.77 -17.55 20.50
CA VAL A 3 -3.59 -16.70 20.69
C VAL A 3 -2.44 -17.37 19.93
N VAL A 4 -1.86 -16.67 18.96
CA VAL A 4 -0.66 -17.11 18.25
C VAL A 4 0.53 -16.45 18.95
N THR A 5 1.35 -17.23 19.64
CA THR A 5 2.62 -16.74 20.21
C THR A 5 3.69 -16.77 19.13
N GLY A 6 4.22 -15.58 18.79
CA GLY A 6 5.30 -15.41 17.83
C GLY A 6 6.64 -15.89 18.40
N THR A 7 7.35 -16.69 17.63
CA THR A 7 8.75 -17.05 17.83
C THR A 7 9.63 -15.92 17.32
N GLU A 8 10.46 -15.35 18.19
CA GLU A 8 11.44 -14.31 17.88
C GLU A 8 12.64 -14.91 17.14
N SER A 9 12.97 -14.30 15.99
CA SER A 9 14.20 -14.59 15.23
C SER A 9 15.16 -13.42 15.41
N PRO A 10 16.38 -13.63 15.92
CA PRO A 10 17.33 -12.54 16.15
C PRO A 10 18.25 -12.36 14.93
N GLY A 11 18.23 -11.17 14.33
CA GLY A 11 19.29 -10.77 13.38
C GLY A 11 18.83 -9.92 12.21
N GLU A 12 18.29 -8.73 12.48
CA GLU A 12 18.16 -7.70 11.44
C GLU A 12 19.08 -6.53 11.78
N SER A 13 20.16 -6.39 11.00
CA SER A 13 21.06 -5.24 11.08
C SER A 13 20.27 -3.96 10.83
N PRO A 14 20.41 -2.90 11.66
CA PRO A 14 19.67 -1.67 11.45
C PRO A 14 20.23 -0.98 10.20
N VAL A 15 19.48 -1.03 9.10
CA VAL A 15 19.73 -0.20 7.93
C VAL A 15 19.62 1.25 8.40
N GLN A 16 20.75 1.92 8.56
CA GLN A 16 20.82 3.32 8.97
C GLN A 16 20.21 4.17 7.86
N ARG A 17 18.96 4.61 8.07
CA ARG A 17 18.28 5.56 7.19
C ARG A 17 18.81 6.96 7.48
N ASP A 18 19.56 7.50 6.53
CA ASP A 18 20.08 8.87 6.54
C ASP A 18 18.92 9.89 6.73
N PRO A 19 18.83 10.62 7.87
CA PRO A 19 17.68 11.47 8.20
C PRO A 19 17.57 12.74 7.34
N LEU A 20 18.57 13.05 6.51
CA LEU A 20 18.68 14.31 5.77
C LEU A 20 17.98 14.29 4.41
N ARG A 21 17.50 13.13 3.95
CA ARG A 21 16.73 13.01 2.71
C ARG A 21 15.26 12.84 3.10
N GLY A 22 14.49 13.93 3.08
CA GLY A 22 13.09 13.94 3.52
C GLY A 22 12.31 12.78 2.93
N ASP A 23 11.80 11.91 3.80
CA ASP A 23 11.07 10.70 3.40
C ASP A 23 9.94 11.09 2.42
N PRO A 24 9.78 10.40 1.27
CA PRO A 24 8.76 10.75 0.30
C PRO A 24 7.39 10.83 0.96
N ARG A 25 6.82 12.04 0.96
CA ARG A 25 5.50 12.27 1.55
C ARG A 25 4.43 11.72 0.63
N HIS A 26 3.43 11.07 1.19
CA HIS A 26 2.31 10.51 0.46
C HIS A 26 1.04 11.32 0.71
N CYS A 27 0.15 11.36 -0.27
CA CYS A 27 -1.15 11.99 -0.15
C CYS A 27 -1.97 11.30 0.95
N GLY A 28 -2.42 12.06 1.95
CA GLY A 28 -3.25 11.55 3.05
C GLY A 28 -4.65 11.09 2.66
N TRP A 29 -5.01 11.11 1.36
CA TRP A 29 -6.23 10.53 0.83
C TRP A 29 -5.92 9.33 -0.08
N CYS A 30 -5.28 9.56 -1.24
CA CYS A 30 -5.07 8.56 -2.29
C CYS A 30 -3.71 7.85 -2.25
N GLY A 31 -2.84 8.13 -1.27
CA GLY A 31 -1.54 7.48 -1.16
C GLY A 31 -0.49 7.89 -2.19
N ARG A 32 -0.85 8.59 -3.28
CA ARG A 32 0.12 9.03 -4.30
C ARG A 32 1.25 9.87 -3.70
N ARG A 33 2.49 9.62 -4.14
CA ARG A 33 3.66 10.43 -3.78
C ARG A 33 3.39 11.90 -4.10
N LEU A 34 3.62 12.75 -3.12
CA LEU A 34 3.55 14.20 -3.26
C LEU A 34 4.87 14.70 -3.86
N PRO A 35 4.83 15.74 -4.70
CA PRO A 35 6.05 16.36 -5.19
C PRO A 35 6.90 16.86 -4.01
N GLU A 36 8.21 16.76 -4.18
CA GLU A 36 9.15 17.42 -3.28
C GLU A 36 8.92 18.93 -3.39
N GLU A 37 8.75 19.59 -2.25
CA GLU A 37 8.46 21.01 -2.19
C GLU A 37 9.64 21.72 -1.54
N ASP A 38 10.39 22.52 -2.32
CA ASP A 38 11.46 23.41 -1.82
C ASP A 38 10.92 24.65 -1.11
N ARG A 39 9.61 24.67 -0.78
CA ARG A 39 8.94 25.85 -0.21
C ARG A 39 9.05 25.84 1.31
N VAL A 40 9.52 26.95 1.86
CA VAL A 40 9.45 27.23 3.29
C VAL A 40 7.99 27.45 3.67
N GLY A 41 7.38 26.50 4.37
CA GLY A 41 5.97 26.57 4.76
C GLY A 41 5.40 25.23 5.23
N ARG A 42 4.08 25.20 5.51
CA ARG A 42 3.40 23.97 5.94
C ARG A 42 3.40 22.95 4.81
N PRO A 43 3.91 21.72 5.05
CA PRO A 43 3.83 20.60 4.12
C PRO A 43 2.45 20.39 3.51
N ARG A 44 2.41 20.16 2.20
CA ARG A 44 1.19 19.67 1.55
C ARG A 44 0.82 18.28 2.07
N ARG A 45 -0.47 18.09 2.39
CA ARG A 45 -1.01 16.78 2.83
C ARG A 45 -1.78 16.03 1.74
N TYR A 46 -2.24 16.71 0.70
CA TYR A 46 -3.11 16.11 -0.34
C TYR A 46 -2.66 16.48 -1.74
N CYS A 47 -2.74 15.55 -2.69
CA CYS A 47 -2.23 15.74 -4.04
C CYS A 47 -3.08 16.67 -4.92
N ALA A 48 -4.33 16.97 -4.53
CA ALA A 48 -5.24 17.87 -5.22
C ALA A 48 -6.43 18.28 -4.32
N GLN A 49 -7.22 19.28 -4.74
CA GLN A 49 -8.44 19.69 -4.03
C GLN A 49 -9.44 18.52 -3.87
N PRO A 50 -9.72 17.67 -4.88
CA PRO A 50 -10.70 16.59 -4.73
C PRO A 50 -10.32 15.60 -3.62
N CYS A 51 -9.03 15.29 -3.48
CA CYS A 51 -8.52 14.45 -2.39
C CYS A 51 -8.74 15.08 -1.01
N ARG A 52 -8.60 16.41 -0.91
CA ARG A 52 -8.90 17.14 0.34
C ARG A 52 -10.40 17.10 0.66
N GLN A 53 -11.26 17.27 -0.35
CA GLN A 53 -12.72 17.25 -0.20
C GLN A 53 -13.20 15.89 0.29
N ARG A 54 -12.79 14.80 -0.37
CA ARG A 54 -13.16 13.44 0.06
C ARG A 54 -12.65 13.10 1.46
N ALA A 55 -11.45 13.56 1.82
CA ALA A 55 -10.91 13.39 3.18
C ALA A 55 -11.71 14.14 4.26
N TYR A 56 -12.34 15.25 3.89
CA TYR A 56 -13.28 15.95 4.78
C TYR A 56 -14.59 15.17 4.89
N GLU A 57 -15.19 14.79 3.77
CA GLU A 57 -16.46 14.04 3.72
C GLU A 57 -16.41 12.75 4.52
N ARG A 58 -15.32 11.97 4.37
CA ARG A 58 -15.12 10.73 5.15
C ARG A 58 -15.06 11.00 6.65
N ARG A 59 -14.31 12.00 7.09
CA ARG A 59 -14.23 12.36 8.52
C ARG A 59 -15.58 12.82 9.05
N SER A 60 -16.29 13.68 8.31
CA SER A 60 -17.63 14.11 8.68
C SER A 60 -18.64 12.96 8.73
N ALA A 61 -18.51 11.95 7.85
CA ALA A 61 -19.35 10.76 7.87
C ALA A 61 -19.06 9.87 9.10
N LEU A 62 -17.79 9.62 9.41
CA LEU A 62 -17.38 8.82 10.58
C LEU A 62 -17.82 9.45 11.91
N GLN A 63 -17.68 10.77 12.03
CA GLN A 63 -18.13 11.53 13.21
C GLN A 63 -19.64 11.40 13.44
N ARG A 64 -20.45 11.25 12.38
CA ARG A 64 -21.90 11.03 12.50
C ARG A 64 -22.25 9.57 12.81
N SER A 65 -21.43 8.61 12.43
CA SER A 65 -21.71 7.18 12.62
C SER A 65 -21.28 6.65 13.99
N GLY A 66 -20.59 7.46 14.80
CA GLY A 66 -20.04 7.02 16.09
C GLY A 66 -18.91 5.98 15.96
N LEU A 67 -18.32 5.87 14.77
CA LEU A 67 -17.20 4.96 14.54
C LEU A 67 -15.88 5.64 14.95
N PRO A 68 -14.84 4.87 15.35
CA PRO A 68 -13.50 5.41 15.57
C PRO A 68 -12.97 6.19 14.36
N ASP A 69 -12.14 7.20 14.60
CA ASP A 69 -11.56 8.06 13.55
C ASP A 69 -10.65 7.30 12.57
N ASP A 70 -10.11 6.15 12.99
CA ASP A 70 -9.28 5.25 12.20
C ASP A 70 -10.07 4.09 11.57
N ALA A 71 -11.39 4.06 11.72
CA ALA A 71 -12.22 3.02 11.15
C ALA A 71 -12.13 3.01 9.61
N VAL A 72 -12.03 1.79 9.08
CA VAL A 72 -12.14 1.50 7.65
C VAL A 72 -13.45 0.77 7.42
N VAL A 73 -14.35 1.39 6.67
CA VAL A 73 -15.63 0.81 6.28
C VAL A 73 -15.51 0.40 4.82
N LEU A 74 -15.72 -0.89 4.55
CA LEU A 74 -15.79 -1.45 3.21
C LEU A 74 -17.16 -2.12 3.07
N SER A 75 -17.78 -1.96 1.90
CA SER A 75 -18.86 -2.84 1.48
C SER A 75 -18.36 -4.27 1.32
N THR A 76 -19.27 -5.23 1.33
CA THR A 76 -18.95 -6.63 1.05
C THR A 76 -18.33 -6.81 -0.33
N ALA A 77 -18.75 -6.01 -1.32
CA ALA A 77 -18.20 -6.01 -2.66
C ALA A 77 -16.75 -5.48 -2.70
N GLU A 78 -16.46 -4.40 -1.98
CA GLU A 78 -15.08 -3.86 -1.88
C GLU A 78 -14.15 -4.83 -1.13
N LEU A 79 -14.65 -5.52 -0.10
CA LEU A 79 -13.88 -6.55 0.59
C LEU A 79 -13.57 -7.74 -0.34
N ALA A 80 -14.55 -8.20 -1.12
CA ALA A 80 -14.36 -9.29 -2.07
C ALA A 80 -13.36 -8.91 -3.17
N ASP A 81 -13.48 -7.70 -3.76
CA ASP A 81 -12.53 -7.20 -4.76
C ASP A 81 -11.10 -7.07 -4.20
N LEU A 82 -10.95 -6.63 -2.94
CA LEU A 82 -9.64 -6.63 -2.26
C LEU A 82 -9.08 -8.05 -2.11
N GLN A 83 -9.90 -9.02 -1.68
CA GLN A 83 -9.48 -10.41 -1.53
C GLN A 83 -9.04 -11.02 -2.87
N ASP A 84 -9.80 -10.78 -3.94
CA ASP A 84 -9.49 -11.26 -5.29
C ASP A 84 -8.16 -10.69 -5.80
N ARG A 85 -7.91 -9.40 -5.59
CA ARG A 85 -6.65 -8.77 -6.00
C ARG A 85 -5.46 -9.26 -5.19
N LEU A 86 -5.63 -9.51 -3.88
CA LEU A 86 -4.58 -10.12 -3.05
C LEU A 86 -4.28 -11.54 -3.49
N PHE A 87 -5.30 -12.31 -3.86
CA PHE A 87 -5.13 -13.64 -4.43
C PHE A 87 -4.35 -13.58 -5.74
N GLN A 88 -4.69 -12.67 -6.65
CA GLN A 88 -3.96 -12.47 -7.90
C GLN A 88 -2.49 -12.08 -7.70
N LEU A 89 -2.21 -11.20 -6.72
CA LEU A 89 -0.83 -10.84 -6.37
C LEU A 89 -0.04 -12.05 -5.88
N ARG A 90 -0.63 -12.87 -5.00
CA ARG A 90 0.01 -14.09 -4.50
C ARG A 90 0.31 -15.05 -5.65
N CYS A 91 -0.65 -15.32 -6.54
CA CYS A 91 -0.44 -16.21 -7.68
C CYS A 91 0.66 -15.68 -8.61
N ALA A 92 0.68 -14.39 -8.91
CA ALA A 92 1.76 -13.80 -9.71
C ALA A 92 3.15 -13.95 -9.05
N ALA A 93 3.21 -13.92 -7.71
CA ALA A 93 4.44 -14.19 -6.97
C ALA A 93 4.83 -15.68 -7.00
N GLU A 94 3.86 -16.58 -6.89
CA GLU A 94 4.06 -18.02 -7.02
C GLU A 94 4.59 -18.39 -8.42
N ASP A 95 4.06 -17.76 -9.48
CA ASP A 95 4.53 -17.96 -10.86
C ASP A 95 6.03 -17.63 -11.01
N VAL A 96 6.52 -16.57 -10.36
CA VAL A 96 7.96 -16.24 -10.34
C VAL A 96 8.78 -17.32 -9.65
N VAL A 97 8.29 -17.85 -8.52
CA VAL A 97 8.98 -18.91 -7.78
C VAL A 97 9.07 -20.18 -8.62
N THR A 98 7.96 -20.59 -9.24
CA THR A 98 7.92 -21.76 -10.14
C THR A 98 8.85 -21.57 -11.33
N ALA A 99 8.78 -20.43 -12.03
CA ALA A 99 9.65 -20.16 -13.16
C ALA A 99 11.14 -20.18 -12.78
N ALA A 100 11.49 -19.63 -11.60
CA ALA A 100 12.87 -19.67 -11.11
C ALA A 100 13.33 -21.10 -10.79
N GLN A 101 12.46 -21.94 -10.23
CA GLN A 101 12.75 -23.35 -9.96
C GLN A 101 12.94 -24.17 -11.25
N ASP A 102 12.17 -23.83 -12.29
CA ASP A 102 12.24 -24.47 -13.60
C ASP A 102 13.42 -23.97 -14.46
N GLY A 103 14.22 -23.01 -13.95
CA GLY A 103 15.38 -22.48 -14.64
C GLY A 103 15.03 -21.51 -15.78
N ALA A 104 13.90 -20.80 -15.67
CA ALA A 104 13.51 -19.77 -16.61
C ALA A 104 14.59 -18.71 -16.78
N ASP A 105 14.67 -18.15 -17.99
CA ASP A 105 15.66 -17.12 -18.29
C ASP A 105 15.31 -15.77 -17.61
N ALA A 106 16.29 -14.86 -17.62
CA ALA A 106 16.13 -13.55 -17.00
C ALA A 106 15.02 -12.71 -17.66
N ALA A 107 14.71 -12.93 -18.94
CA ALA A 107 13.67 -12.20 -19.64
C ALA A 107 12.28 -12.65 -19.20
N GLU A 108 12.07 -13.95 -19.01
CA GLU A 108 10.85 -14.52 -18.45
C GLU A 108 10.62 -14.10 -17.00
N LEU A 109 11.64 -14.24 -16.15
CA LEU A 109 11.56 -13.79 -14.76
C LEU A 109 11.27 -12.28 -14.68
N GLY A 110 11.88 -11.47 -15.56
CA GLY A 110 11.59 -10.05 -15.67
C GLY A 110 10.14 -9.73 -16.05
N ARG A 111 9.55 -10.51 -16.97
CA ARG A 111 8.12 -10.36 -17.35
C ARG A 111 7.18 -10.68 -16.20
N LEU A 112 7.46 -11.77 -15.46
CA LEU A 112 6.65 -12.19 -14.32
C LEU A 112 6.79 -11.20 -13.14
N ALA A 113 8.00 -10.71 -12.86
CA ALA A 113 8.21 -9.66 -11.86
C ALA A 113 7.44 -8.38 -12.22
N ALA A 114 7.40 -7.99 -13.50
CA ALA A 114 6.59 -6.87 -13.95
C ALA A 114 5.08 -7.10 -13.75
N GLN A 115 4.60 -8.35 -13.80
CA GLN A 115 3.21 -8.68 -13.49
C GLN A 115 2.88 -8.49 -12.01
N ILE A 116 3.79 -8.89 -11.11
CA ILE A 116 3.66 -8.63 -9.66
C ILE A 116 3.50 -7.13 -9.40
N LEU A 117 4.36 -6.29 -10.01
CA LEU A 117 4.29 -4.85 -9.85
C LEU A 117 2.95 -4.28 -10.33
N ARG A 118 2.43 -4.73 -11.49
CA ARG A 118 1.11 -4.32 -11.98
C ARG A 118 -0.02 -4.72 -11.02
N SER A 119 0.04 -5.92 -10.45
CA SER A 119 -0.94 -6.38 -9.45
C SER A 119 -0.87 -5.56 -8.15
N ALA A 120 0.34 -5.20 -7.71
CA ALA A 120 0.55 -4.32 -6.56
C ALA A 120 0.01 -2.90 -6.80
N ASP A 121 0.28 -2.31 -7.97
CA ASP A 121 -0.26 -0.99 -8.37
C ASP A 121 -1.80 -0.97 -8.42
N ALA A 122 -2.43 -2.11 -8.69
CA ALA A 122 -3.88 -2.25 -8.66
C ALA A 122 -4.44 -2.29 -7.23
N LEU A 123 -3.67 -2.82 -6.28
CA LEU A 123 -4.02 -2.85 -4.85
C LEU A 123 -3.88 -1.48 -4.19
N GLU A 124 -2.90 -0.66 -4.59
CA GLU A 124 -2.70 0.69 -4.05
C GLU A 124 -3.91 1.63 -4.30
N ARG A 125 -4.76 1.30 -5.27
CA ARG A 125 -5.92 2.09 -5.66
C ARG A 125 -7.20 1.76 -4.87
N LEU A 126 -7.17 0.79 -3.98
CA LEU A 126 -8.30 0.45 -3.11
C LEU A 126 -8.46 1.50 -2.00
N ARG A 127 -9.15 2.62 -2.31
CA ARG A 127 -9.65 3.61 -1.35
C ARG A 127 -10.84 4.41 -1.84
#